data_AF-A0A0Q7TU76-F1
#
_entry.id   AF-A0A0Q7TU76-F1
#
_cell.length_a   1.000
_cell.length_b   1.000
_cell.length_c   1.000
_cell.angle_alpha   90.00
_cell.angle_beta   90.00
_cell.angle_gamma   90.00
#
_symmetry.space_group_name_H-M   'P 1'
#
loop_
_entity.id
_entity.type
_entity.pdbx_description
1 polymer ?
#
loop_
_entity_poly.entity_id
_entity_poly.type
_entity_poly.pdbx_seq_one_letter_code
_entity_poly.pdbx_strand_id
1 'polypeptide(L)'
;MAARTLDEDPALAHEHALAAVRHAGRVSIARETLAITAYTTGDYALALRELRTYRRITGRDDMIAMIVDSERGMGRPDRALEEGRAVDRAALPPAVRVELAIAMSGARLDMGETQLALAELDIPELDPDRAFEWSPGLFAARANVLEDLGLHDEAAEWRRRAEIAADALGHTVDEDEFDVIEIDDADTEELPESPEEVAPAEPAPVEKPAAEEPAAEDETFSVEDEVAEILAEIDAEPEPADDKPESPAVSDEDEDGEARPDGALF
;
A
#
# COMPACT_ATOMS: atom_id res chain seq x y z
N MET A 1 3.49 -19.86 10.30
CA MET A 1 4.95 -19.93 10.03
C MET A 1 5.41 -18.63 9.39
N ALA A 2 4.96 -18.27 8.18
CA ALA A 2 5.34 -17.02 7.51
C ALA A 2 5.18 -15.76 8.39
N ALA A 3 4.01 -15.55 9.02
CA ALA A 3 3.78 -14.38 9.88
C ALA A 3 4.68 -14.30 11.13
N ARG A 4 5.24 -15.42 11.62
CA ARG A 4 6.16 -15.42 12.78
C ARG A 4 7.62 -15.26 12.35
N THR A 5 7.94 -15.62 11.11
CA THR A 5 9.30 -15.62 10.57
C THR A 5 9.57 -14.39 9.71
N LEU A 6 8.57 -13.56 9.40
CA LEU A 6 8.76 -12.34 8.63
C LEU A 6 9.78 -11.39 9.29
N ASP A 7 9.74 -11.25 10.61
CA ASP A 7 10.66 -10.39 11.36
C ASP A 7 12.03 -11.06 11.62
N GLU A 8 12.09 -12.40 11.59
CA GLU A 8 13.31 -13.17 11.90
C GLU A 8 14.13 -13.55 10.64
N ASP A 9 13.44 -14.03 9.58
CA ASP A 9 14.00 -14.47 8.30
C ASP A 9 12.98 -14.25 7.16
N PRO A 10 12.95 -13.04 6.57
CA PRO A 10 12.04 -12.70 5.47
C PRO A 10 12.17 -13.63 4.26
N ALA A 11 13.37 -14.14 3.97
CA ALA A 11 13.63 -14.99 2.82
C ALA A 11 12.97 -16.37 3.01
N LEU A 12 13.12 -16.98 4.19
CA LEU A 12 12.44 -18.23 4.50
C LEU A 12 10.91 -18.07 4.54
N ALA A 13 10.42 -16.94 5.07
CA ALA A 13 8.99 -16.62 5.04
C ALA A 13 8.47 -16.53 3.60
N HIS A 14 9.25 -15.93 2.70
CA HIS A 14 8.95 -15.83 1.27
C HIS A 14 8.86 -17.21 0.60
N GLU A 15 9.82 -18.11 0.83
CA GLU A 15 9.79 -19.48 0.30
C GLU A 15 8.52 -20.25 0.75
N HIS A 16 8.13 -20.09 2.02
CA HIS A 16 6.90 -20.66 2.54
C HIS A 16 5.66 -20.08 1.86
N ALA A 17 5.63 -18.77 1.61
CA ALA A 17 4.52 -18.12 0.92
C ALA A 17 4.41 -18.59 -0.54
N LEU A 18 5.54 -18.72 -1.25
CA LEU A 18 5.59 -19.30 -2.60
C LEU A 18 5.04 -20.72 -2.63
N ALA A 19 5.45 -21.57 -1.67
CA ALA A 19 4.93 -22.92 -1.55
C ALA A 19 3.42 -22.94 -1.28
N ALA A 20 2.91 -22.04 -0.44
CA ALA A 20 1.48 -21.93 -0.13
C ALA A 20 0.67 -21.56 -1.38
N VAL A 21 1.11 -20.56 -2.15
CA VAL A 21 0.43 -20.13 -3.39
C VAL A 21 0.43 -21.24 -4.45
N ARG A 22 1.52 -22.02 -4.58
CA ARG A 22 1.55 -23.18 -5.50
C ARG A 22 0.45 -24.21 -5.21
N HIS A 23 0.06 -24.38 -3.95
CA HIS A 23 -0.97 -25.32 -3.54
C HIS A 23 -2.36 -24.70 -3.45
N ALA A 24 -2.45 -23.39 -3.23
CA ALA A 24 -3.68 -22.67 -2.90
C ALA A 24 -3.80 -21.32 -3.64
N GLY A 25 -3.52 -21.30 -4.94
CA GLY A 25 -3.41 -20.06 -5.73
C GLY A 25 -4.69 -19.22 -5.84
N ARG A 26 -5.85 -19.69 -5.38
CA ARG A 26 -7.09 -18.89 -5.33
C ARG A 26 -7.44 -18.38 -3.93
N VAL A 27 -6.63 -18.70 -2.94
CA VAL A 27 -6.85 -18.30 -1.54
C VAL A 27 -6.25 -16.92 -1.33
N SER A 28 -7.09 -15.92 -1.04
CA SER A 28 -6.69 -14.52 -0.89
C SER A 28 -5.60 -14.33 0.15
N ILE A 29 -5.70 -14.98 1.32
CA ILE A 29 -4.69 -14.86 2.37
C ILE A 29 -3.32 -15.42 1.95
N ALA A 30 -3.28 -16.44 1.08
CA ALA A 30 -2.01 -16.95 0.56
C ALA A 30 -1.37 -15.94 -0.41
N ARG A 31 -2.19 -15.27 -1.24
CA ARG A 31 -1.76 -14.20 -2.15
C ARG A 31 -1.26 -12.98 -1.39
N GLU A 32 -1.99 -12.55 -0.37
CA GLU A 32 -1.61 -11.47 0.54
C GLU A 32 -0.29 -11.77 1.24
N THR A 33 -0.14 -12.98 1.79
CA THR A 33 1.12 -13.37 2.46
C THR A 33 2.29 -13.33 1.48
N LEU A 34 2.12 -13.85 0.25
CA LEU A 34 3.18 -13.80 -0.76
C LEU A 34 3.52 -12.35 -1.15
N ALA A 35 2.51 -11.51 -1.36
CA ALA A 35 2.69 -10.09 -1.62
C ALA A 35 3.53 -9.40 -0.55
N ILE A 36 3.17 -9.56 0.73
CA ILE A 36 3.88 -8.98 1.87
C ILE A 36 5.33 -9.47 1.91
N THR A 37 5.55 -10.79 1.85
CA THR A 37 6.92 -11.33 1.88
C THR A 37 7.75 -10.86 0.69
N ALA A 38 7.18 -10.79 -0.52
CA ALA A 38 7.86 -10.30 -1.71
C ALA A 38 8.24 -8.82 -1.58
N TYR A 39 7.33 -8.01 -1.03
CA TYR A 39 7.59 -6.60 -0.74
C TYR A 39 8.74 -6.45 0.27
N THR A 40 8.70 -7.20 1.37
CA THR A 40 9.76 -7.19 2.40
C THR A 40 11.11 -7.66 1.86
N THR A 41 11.15 -8.61 0.93
CA THR A 41 12.40 -9.06 0.28
C THR A 41 12.85 -8.16 -0.89
N GLY A 42 12.07 -7.13 -1.23
CA GLY A 42 12.37 -6.19 -2.32
C GLY A 42 12.05 -6.69 -3.72
N ASP A 43 11.33 -7.82 -3.88
CA ASP A 43 10.79 -8.26 -5.16
C ASP A 43 9.47 -7.54 -5.44
N TYR A 44 9.59 -6.25 -5.78
CA TYR A 44 8.45 -5.37 -6.00
C TYR A 44 7.59 -5.77 -7.20
N ALA A 45 8.18 -6.43 -8.20
CA ALA A 45 7.44 -6.91 -9.37
C ALA A 45 6.50 -8.07 -8.98
N LEU A 46 7.01 -9.02 -8.21
CA LEU A 46 6.20 -10.10 -7.65
C LEU A 46 5.16 -9.56 -6.66
N ALA A 47 5.57 -8.68 -5.74
CA ALA A 47 4.66 -8.06 -4.78
C ALA A 47 3.47 -7.41 -5.49
N LEU A 48 3.73 -6.55 -6.47
CA LEU A 48 2.70 -5.85 -7.23
C LEU A 48 1.75 -6.81 -7.96
N ARG A 49 2.27 -7.87 -8.57
CA ARG A 49 1.44 -8.90 -9.24
C ARG A 49 0.47 -9.55 -8.26
N GLU A 50 0.96 -9.94 -7.10
CA GLU A 50 0.15 -10.62 -6.08
C GLU A 50 -0.83 -9.67 -5.40
N LEU A 51 -0.44 -8.42 -5.13
CA LEU A 51 -1.33 -7.38 -4.60
C LEU A 51 -2.51 -7.08 -5.54
N ARG A 52 -2.25 -6.92 -6.84
CA ARG A 52 -3.31 -6.74 -7.85
C ARG A 52 -4.23 -7.95 -7.95
N THR A 53 -3.67 -9.15 -7.79
CA THR A 53 -4.45 -10.40 -7.77
C THR A 53 -5.32 -10.48 -6.52
N TYR A 54 -4.76 -10.19 -5.34
CA TYR A 54 -5.49 -10.09 -4.08
C TYR A 54 -6.63 -9.07 -4.16
N ARG A 55 -6.37 -7.88 -4.70
CA ARG A 55 -7.36 -6.83 -4.91
C ARG A 55 -8.49 -7.29 -5.84
N ARG A 56 -8.17 -8.01 -6.93
CA ARG A 56 -9.17 -8.57 -7.85
C ARG A 56 -10.05 -9.63 -7.19
N ILE A 57 -9.46 -10.49 -6.35
CA ILE A 57 -10.19 -11.57 -5.66
C ILE A 57 -11.09 -11.01 -4.56
N THR A 58 -10.60 -10.03 -3.79
CA THR A 58 -11.27 -9.55 -2.58
C THR A 58 -12.12 -8.30 -2.81
N GLY A 59 -11.81 -7.51 -3.85
CA GLY A 59 -12.39 -6.19 -4.06
C GLY A 59 -11.95 -5.14 -3.03
N ARG A 60 -10.94 -5.42 -2.21
CA ARG A 60 -10.48 -4.54 -1.13
C ARG A 60 -9.29 -3.67 -1.56
N ASP A 61 -9.30 -2.43 -1.10
CA ASP A 61 -8.23 -1.44 -1.31
C ASP A 61 -7.35 -1.26 -0.06
N ASP A 62 -7.41 -2.20 0.89
CA ASP A 62 -6.66 -2.16 2.16
C ASP A 62 -5.14 -2.23 1.99
N MET A 63 -4.66 -2.76 0.86
CA MET A 63 -3.23 -2.85 0.54
C MET A 63 -2.77 -1.85 -0.54
N ILE A 64 -3.55 -0.78 -0.79
CA ILE A 64 -3.24 0.18 -1.86
C ILE A 64 -1.89 0.90 -1.66
N ALA A 65 -1.50 1.19 -0.42
CA ALA A 65 -0.23 1.82 -0.12
C ALA A 65 0.96 0.96 -0.60
N MET A 66 0.91 -0.35 -0.36
CA MET A 66 1.96 -1.29 -0.80
C MET A 66 2.02 -1.43 -2.33
N ILE A 67 0.89 -1.27 -3.03
CA ILE A 67 0.85 -1.20 -4.51
C ILE A 67 1.61 0.04 -4.98
N VAL A 68 1.33 1.20 -4.39
CA VAL A 68 1.99 2.47 -4.70
C VAL A 68 3.49 2.36 -4.43
N ASP A 69 3.90 1.87 -3.26
CA ASP A 69 5.32 1.70 -2.92
C ASP A 69 6.02 0.66 -3.79
N SER A 70 5.35 -0.41 -4.22
CA SER A 70 5.94 -1.38 -5.15
C SER A 70 6.20 -0.76 -6.54
N GLU A 71 5.30 0.09 -7.06
CA GLU A 71 5.56 0.84 -8.30
C GLU A 71 6.75 1.80 -8.13
N ARG A 72 6.88 2.47 -6.96
CA ARG A 72 8.06 3.28 -6.63
C ARG A 72 9.34 2.46 -6.58
N GLY A 73 9.31 1.29 -5.93
CA GLY A 73 10.44 0.35 -5.84
C GLY A 73 10.93 -0.15 -7.20
N MET A 74 10.08 -0.14 -8.22
CA MET A 74 10.44 -0.41 -9.62
C MET A 74 10.88 0.83 -10.41
N GLY A 75 11.01 1.99 -9.76
CA GLY A 75 11.40 3.26 -10.38
C GLY A 75 10.29 3.89 -11.23
N ARG A 76 9.01 3.66 -10.89
CA ARG A 76 7.85 4.16 -11.64
C ARG A 76 6.95 5.07 -10.77
N PRO A 77 7.47 6.19 -10.25
CA PRO A 77 6.70 7.06 -9.35
C PRO A 77 5.45 7.68 -10.01
N ASP A 78 5.48 7.95 -11.32
CA ASP A 78 4.29 8.39 -12.06
C ASP A 78 3.15 7.36 -11.95
N ARG A 79 3.47 6.07 -12.12
CA ARG A 79 2.51 4.96 -12.00
C ARG A 79 2.03 4.78 -10.56
N ALA A 80 2.93 4.95 -9.59
CA ALA A 80 2.58 4.93 -8.18
C ALA A 80 1.49 5.98 -7.86
N LEU A 81 1.66 7.21 -8.36
CA LEU A 81 0.67 8.27 -8.17
C LEU A 81 -0.65 8.01 -8.94
N GLU A 82 -0.60 7.38 -10.11
CA GLU A 82 -1.79 6.95 -10.84
C GLU A 82 -2.62 5.94 -10.03
N GLU A 83 -1.97 4.91 -9.48
CA GLU A 83 -2.63 3.87 -8.66
C GLU A 83 -3.30 4.48 -7.42
N GLY A 84 -2.60 5.35 -6.69
CA GLY A 84 -3.14 6.00 -5.50
C GLY A 84 -4.28 6.99 -5.77
N ARG A 85 -4.40 7.51 -7.00
CA ARG A 85 -5.54 8.37 -7.43
C ARG A 85 -6.73 7.57 -7.94
N ALA A 86 -6.54 6.29 -8.27
CA ALA A 86 -7.60 5.43 -8.79
C ALA A 86 -8.57 4.92 -7.71
N VAL A 87 -8.24 5.11 -6.42
CA VAL A 87 -9.08 4.73 -5.28
C VAL A 87 -9.87 5.91 -4.71
N ASP A 88 -11.05 5.63 -4.17
CA ASP A 88 -11.79 6.60 -3.36
C ASP A 88 -11.15 6.70 -1.97
N ARG A 89 -10.26 7.68 -1.79
CA ARG A 89 -9.56 7.90 -0.53
C ARG A 89 -10.50 8.12 0.65
N ALA A 90 -11.71 8.66 0.44
CA ALA A 90 -12.66 8.92 1.52
C ALA A 90 -13.33 7.63 2.04
N ALA A 91 -13.36 6.58 1.21
CA ALA A 91 -13.90 5.26 1.59
C ALA A 91 -12.90 4.39 2.36
N LEU A 92 -11.61 4.77 2.39
CA LEU A 92 -10.57 4.01 3.09
C LEU A 92 -10.68 4.18 4.62
N PRO A 93 -10.31 3.15 5.41
CA PRO A 93 -10.03 3.32 6.83
C PRO A 93 -8.93 4.37 7.07
N PRO A 94 -8.94 5.10 8.20
CA PRO A 94 -7.93 6.13 8.52
C PRO A 94 -6.49 5.65 8.39
N ALA A 95 -6.14 4.51 9.00
CA ALA A 95 -4.80 3.93 8.92
C ALA A 95 -4.34 3.71 7.46
N VAL A 96 -5.18 3.09 6.63
CA VAL A 96 -4.88 2.83 5.21
C VAL A 96 -4.73 4.14 4.42
N ARG A 97 -5.54 5.16 4.73
CA ARG A 97 -5.43 6.48 4.08
C ARG A 97 -4.12 7.17 4.46
N VAL A 98 -3.66 7.03 5.70
CA VAL A 98 -2.36 7.55 6.16
C VAL A 98 -1.22 6.85 5.46
N GLU A 99 -1.23 5.52 5.40
CA GLU A 99 -0.24 4.73 4.66
C GLU A 99 -0.19 5.14 3.18
N LEU A 100 -1.36 5.30 2.54
CA LEU A 100 -1.43 5.77 1.16
C LEU A 100 -0.85 7.17 0.98
N ALA A 101 -1.14 8.11 1.91
CA ALA A 101 -0.59 9.46 1.88
C ALA A 101 0.94 9.47 1.98
N ILE A 102 1.51 8.64 2.87
CA ILE A 102 2.96 8.48 3.03
C ILE A 102 3.58 7.90 1.74
N ALA A 103 3.00 6.83 1.18
CA ALA A 103 3.49 6.23 -0.06
C ALA A 103 3.45 7.22 -1.23
N MET A 104 2.36 7.99 -1.36
CA MET A 104 2.23 9.02 -2.39
C MET A 104 3.17 10.20 -2.19
N SER A 105 3.41 10.64 -0.95
CA SER A 105 4.43 11.62 -0.61
C SER A 105 5.82 11.13 -1.05
N GLY A 106 6.15 9.87 -0.77
CA GLY A 106 7.37 9.23 -1.25
C GLY A 106 7.49 9.24 -2.77
N ALA A 107 6.42 8.95 -3.51
CA ALA A 107 6.44 9.01 -4.98
C ALA A 107 6.72 10.43 -5.50
N ARG A 108 6.25 11.47 -4.81
CA ARG A 108 6.57 12.87 -5.12
C ARG A 108 8.04 13.19 -4.86
N LEU A 109 8.61 12.69 -3.77
CA LEU A 109 10.05 12.84 -3.49
C LEU A 109 10.91 12.19 -4.56
N ASP A 110 10.53 10.99 -5.03
CA ASP A 110 11.25 10.29 -6.11
C ASP A 110 11.26 11.11 -7.43
N MET A 111 10.27 11.98 -7.62
CA MET A 111 10.17 12.91 -8.75
C MET A 111 10.83 14.28 -8.50
N GLY A 112 11.38 14.52 -7.30
CA GLY A 112 11.92 15.82 -6.89
C GLY A 112 10.86 16.89 -6.62
N GLU A 113 9.60 16.49 -6.43
CA GLU A 113 8.47 17.39 -6.20
C GLU A 113 8.23 17.60 -4.69
N THR A 114 9.26 18.03 -3.95
CA THR A 114 9.27 18.03 -2.48
C THR A 114 8.13 18.84 -1.85
N GLN A 115 7.73 19.99 -2.43
CA GLN A 115 6.58 20.76 -1.92
C GLN A 115 5.26 20.01 -2.10
N LEU A 116 5.10 19.25 -3.19
CA LEU A 116 3.93 18.41 -3.40
C LEU A 116 3.96 17.18 -2.49
N ALA A 117 5.15 16.66 -2.18
CA ALA A 117 5.31 15.59 -1.19
C ALA A 117 4.77 16.03 0.18
N LEU A 118 5.06 17.26 0.61
CA LEU A 118 4.54 17.78 1.87
C LEU A 118 3.01 17.89 1.84
N ALA A 119 2.45 18.37 0.73
CA ALA A 119 1.01 18.51 0.56
C ALA A 119 0.25 17.16 0.55
N GLU A 120 0.85 16.05 0.10
CA GLU A 120 0.21 14.73 0.20
C GLU A 120 0.04 14.29 1.66
N LEU A 121 0.85 14.80 2.59
CA LEU A 121 0.79 14.49 4.04
C LEU A 121 -0.19 15.39 4.81
N ASP A 122 -0.72 16.44 4.21
CA ASP A 122 -1.72 17.34 4.82
C ASP A 122 -3.12 16.70 4.77
N ILE A 123 -3.29 15.59 5.50
CA ILE A 123 -4.53 14.82 5.61
C ILE A 123 -5.24 15.08 6.96
N PRO A 124 -6.56 14.80 7.08
CA PRO A 124 -7.30 14.99 8.34
C PRO A 124 -6.73 14.22 9.54
N GLU A 125 -6.04 13.10 9.29
CA GLU A 125 -5.40 12.27 10.30
C GLU A 125 -4.09 12.86 10.86
N LEU A 126 -3.56 13.93 10.26
CA LEU A 126 -2.40 14.66 10.79
C LEU A 126 -2.86 15.56 11.96
N ASP A 127 -3.02 14.94 13.13
CA ASP A 127 -3.41 15.61 14.37
C ASP A 127 -2.25 15.59 15.38
N PRO A 128 -1.51 16.71 15.55
CA PRO A 128 -0.31 16.74 16.40
C PRO A 128 -0.61 16.50 17.89
N ASP A 129 -1.86 16.67 18.32
CA ASP A 129 -2.26 16.59 19.72
C ASP A 129 -2.71 15.18 20.13
N ARG A 130 -2.73 14.22 19.19
CA ARG A 130 -3.25 12.86 19.43
C ARG A 130 -2.34 11.77 18.87
N ALA A 131 -2.09 10.76 19.70
CA ALA A 131 -1.40 9.55 19.31
C ALA A 131 -2.40 8.48 18.86
N PHE A 132 -2.36 8.12 17.58
CA PHE A 132 -2.97 6.93 16.99
C PHE A 132 -1.88 6.00 16.47
N GLU A 133 -2.21 4.74 16.18
CA GLU A 133 -1.26 3.74 15.65
C GLU A 133 -0.43 4.22 14.45
N TRP A 134 -1.01 5.09 13.62
CA TRP A 134 -0.35 5.66 12.43
C TRP A 134 0.41 6.97 12.69
N SER A 135 0.18 7.64 13.83
CA SER A 135 0.74 8.97 14.12
C SER A 135 2.28 9.00 14.06
N PRO A 136 3.03 8.04 14.65
CA PRO A 136 4.49 8.08 14.60
C PRO A 136 5.03 8.07 13.17
N GLY A 137 4.48 7.19 12.32
CA GLY A 137 4.89 7.06 10.92
C GLY A 137 4.57 8.32 10.11
N LEU A 138 3.38 8.89 10.30
CA LEU A 138 2.96 10.12 9.60
C LEU A 138 3.80 11.34 10.01
N PHE A 139 4.07 11.50 11.31
CA PHE A 139 4.88 12.62 11.81
C PHE A 139 6.34 12.50 11.36
N ALA A 140 6.91 11.29 11.39
CA ALA A 140 8.25 11.03 10.88
C ALA A 140 8.35 11.32 9.37
N ALA A 141 7.37 10.89 8.56
CA ALA A 141 7.34 11.19 7.13
C ALA A 141 7.30 12.71 6.88
N ARG A 142 6.49 13.45 7.63
CA ARG A 142 6.41 14.91 7.54
C ARG A 142 7.73 15.58 7.94
N ALA A 143 8.35 15.14 9.02
CA ALA A 143 9.66 15.64 9.46
C ALA A 143 10.71 15.49 8.36
N ASN A 144 10.78 14.33 7.71
CA ASN A 144 11.72 14.07 6.62
C ASN A 144 11.50 15.01 5.42
N VAL A 145 10.23 15.21 5.00
CA VAL A 145 9.93 16.12 3.89
C VAL A 145 10.27 17.59 4.24
N LEU A 146 10.00 18.01 5.48
CA LEU A 146 10.36 19.36 5.95
C LEU A 146 11.89 19.55 5.98
N GLU A 147 12.64 18.52 6.35
CA GLU A 147 14.10 18.55 6.31
C GLU A 147 14.64 18.67 4.88
N ASP A 148 14.07 17.94 3.91
CA ASP A 148 14.41 18.06 2.49
C ASP A 148 14.10 19.45 1.92
N LEU A 149 13.12 20.16 2.50
CA LEU A 149 12.81 21.56 2.17
C LEU A 149 13.73 22.58 2.86
N GLY A 150 14.59 22.15 3.77
CA GLY A 150 15.45 23.01 4.58
C GLY A 150 14.75 23.69 5.77
N LEU A 151 13.54 23.25 6.12
CA LEU A 151 12.74 23.74 7.24
C LEU A 151 13.13 23.00 8.54
N HIS A 152 14.39 23.13 8.94
CA HIS A 152 15.00 22.29 9.99
C HIS A 152 14.34 22.41 11.37
N ASP A 153 13.91 23.62 11.76
CA ASP A 153 13.26 23.84 13.07
C ASP A 153 11.92 23.11 13.15
N GLU A 154 11.08 23.23 12.11
CA GLU A 154 9.80 22.53 12.00
C GLU A 154 10.01 21.01 11.90
N ALA A 155 11.01 20.56 11.11
CA ALA A 155 11.36 19.15 10.99
C ALA A 155 11.73 18.54 12.35
N ALA A 156 12.52 19.27 13.17
CA ALA A 156 12.89 18.83 14.51
C ALA A 156 11.68 18.72 15.45
N GLU A 157 10.72 19.64 15.32
CA GLU A 157 9.47 19.62 16.08
C GLU A 157 8.63 18.39 15.74
N TRP A 158 8.43 18.11 14.45
CA TRP A 158 7.70 16.94 13.99
C TRP A 158 8.39 15.62 14.34
N ARG A 159 9.73 15.60 14.33
CA ARG A 159 10.50 14.43 14.78
C ARG A 159 10.28 14.14 16.27
N ARG A 160 10.30 15.17 17.12
CA ARG A 160 9.95 15.00 18.55
C ARG A 160 8.54 14.48 18.73
N ARG A 161 7.56 14.99 17.97
CA ARG A 161 6.19 14.47 18.02
C ARG A 161 6.11 13.00 17.61
N ALA A 162 6.86 12.59 16.59
CA ALA A 162 6.93 11.19 16.17
C ALA A 162 7.47 10.29 17.30
N GLU A 163 8.52 10.73 17.99
CA GLU A 163 9.11 10.03 19.14
C GLU A 163 8.11 9.93 20.31
N ILE A 164 7.49 11.05 20.70
CA ILE A 164 6.48 11.09 21.77
C ILE A 164 5.28 10.18 21.45
N ALA A 165 4.78 10.22 20.21
CA ALA A 165 3.68 9.36 19.80
C ALA A 165 4.07 7.87 19.82
N ALA A 166 5.31 7.54 19.42
CA ALA A 166 5.81 6.17 19.47
C ALA A 166 5.94 5.68 20.91
N ASP A 167 6.49 6.50 21.80
CA ASP A 167 6.61 6.18 23.23
C ASP A 167 5.23 5.99 23.84
N ALA A 168 4.28 6.90 23.62
CA ALA A 168 2.92 6.80 24.13
C ALA A 168 2.26 5.45 23.76
N LEU A 169 2.41 5.00 22.52
CA LEU A 169 1.91 3.69 22.07
C LEU A 169 2.71 2.52 22.63
N GLY A 170 4.04 2.63 22.73
CA GLY A 170 4.90 1.60 23.28
C GLY A 170 4.58 1.26 24.75
N HIS A 171 4.18 2.26 25.54
CA HIS A 171 3.74 2.05 26.92
C HIS A 171 2.38 1.33 27.03
N THR A 172 1.57 1.30 25.96
CA THR A 172 0.27 0.59 25.94
C THR A 172 0.38 -0.88 25.53
N VAL A 173 1.46 -1.29 24.84
CA VAL A 173 1.63 -2.71 24.45
C VAL A 173 1.84 -3.62 25.67
N ASP A 174 2.28 -3.07 26.80
CA ASP A 174 2.38 -3.79 28.07
C ASP A 174 1.04 -3.86 28.85
N GLU A 175 0.01 -3.10 28.46
CA GLU A 175 -1.32 -3.07 29.10
C GLU A 175 -2.43 -3.16 28.04
N ASP A 176 -2.99 -4.36 27.83
CA ASP A 176 -3.94 -4.77 26.78
C ASP A 176 -5.21 -3.89 26.52
N GLU A 177 -5.08 -2.61 26.16
CA GLU A 177 -6.18 -1.73 25.70
C GLU A 177 -5.65 -0.63 24.76
N PHE A 178 -6.11 -0.62 23.50
CA PHE A 178 -5.74 0.40 22.51
C PHE A 178 -6.48 1.72 22.80
N ASP A 179 -5.90 2.59 23.62
CA ASP A 179 -6.45 3.91 23.94
C ASP A 179 -5.74 5.04 23.17
N VAL A 180 -6.52 5.99 22.63
CA VAL A 180 -6.02 7.23 22.02
C VAL A 180 -5.50 8.14 23.13
N ILE A 181 -4.23 8.53 23.05
CA ILE A 181 -3.58 9.37 24.08
C ILE A 181 -3.49 10.82 23.59
N GLU A 182 -3.88 11.76 24.46
CA GLU A 182 -3.66 13.20 24.25
C GLU A 182 -2.18 13.53 24.51
N ILE A 183 -1.51 14.13 23.53
CA ILE A 183 -0.10 14.52 23.62
C ILE A 183 -0.04 15.94 24.18
N ASP A 184 0.36 16.09 25.45
CA ASP A 184 0.62 17.41 26.04
C ASP A 184 2.05 17.88 25.67
N ASP A 185 2.17 18.91 24.84
CA ASP A 185 3.43 19.57 24.42
C ASP A 185 4.18 20.28 25.59
N ALA A 186 3.79 20.06 26.86
CA ALA A 186 4.24 20.84 28.02
C ALA A 186 5.54 20.33 28.68
N ASP A 187 6.00 19.12 28.40
CA ASP A 187 7.19 18.55 29.03
C ASP A 187 8.46 18.81 28.18
N THR A 188 8.85 20.08 28.09
CA THR A 188 10.23 20.44 27.75
C THR A 188 11.07 20.30 29.03
N GLU A 189 11.42 19.07 29.40
CA GLU A 189 12.49 18.86 30.38
C GLU A 189 13.85 19.02 29.68
N GLU A 190 14.54 20.12 29.99
CA GLU A 190 15.93 20.33 29.61
C GLU A 190 16.78 19.16 30.15
N LEU A 191 17.27 18.31 29.24
CA LEU A 191 18.24 17.27 29.56
C LEU A 191 19.47 17.92 30.21
N PRO A 192 19.91 17.48 31.40
CA PRO A 192 21.11 18.02 32.01
C PRO A 192 22.34 17.61 31.19
N GLU A 193 23.06 18.60 30.67
CA GLU A 193 24.41 18.42 30.15
C GLU A 193 25.31 17.84 31.25
N SER A 194 25.92 16.67 30.99
CA SER A 194 27.14 16.28 31.68
C SER A 194 28.12 15.66 30.69
N PRO A 195 29.35 16.20 30.55
CA PRO A 195 30.38 15.67 29.67
C PRO A 195 31.18 14.59 30.40
N GLU A 196 31.19 13.37 29.87
CA GLU A 196 32.22 12.38 30.22
C GLU A 196 33.02 11.96 28.99
N GLU A 197 34.27 12.38 29.05
CA GLU A 197 35.40 12.10 28.18
C GLU A 197 35.77 10.60 28.29
N VAL A 198 35.61 9.84 27.20
CA VAL A 198 36.12 8.47 27.10
C VAL A 198 37.17 8.39 25.99
N ALA A 199 38.39 8.08 26.40
CA ALA A 199 39.57 7.95 25.55
C ALA A 199 39.45 6.81 24.52
N PRO A 200 40.10 6.91 23.34
CA PRO A 200 39.97 5.95 22.26
C PRO A 200 40.76 4.66 22.52
N ALA A 201 40.13 3.50 22.34
CA ALA A 201 40.77 2.19 22.31
C ALA A 201 41.14 1.80 20.87
N GLU A 202 42.37 1.30 20.69
CA GLU A 202 42.94 0.82 19.42
C GLU A 202 42.20 -0.42 18.84
N PRO A 203 42.19 -0.61 17.51
CA PRO A 203 41.51 -1.73 16.86
C PRO A 203 42.40 -2.99 16.76
N ALA A 204 41.78 -4.16 16.97
CA ALA A 204 42.37 -5.47 16.71
C ALA A 204 42.06 -5.97 15.28
N PRO A 205 42.88 -6.88 14.69
CA PRO A 205 42.98 -7.06 13.24
C PRO A 205 41.96 -8.03 12.64
N VAL A 206 41.67 -7.80 11.35
CA VAL A 206 40.76 -8.55 10.48
C VAL A 206 41.43 -9.82 9.94
N GLU A 207 40.82 -10.99 10.14
CA GLU A 207 41.14 -12.23 9.41
C GLU A 207 40.07 -12.56 8.36
N LYS A 208 40.53 -12.84 7.14
CA LYS A 208 39.75 -13.40 6.02
C LYS A 208 39.75 -14.94 6.10
N PRO A 209 38.71 -15.61 5.59
CA PRO A 209 38.87 -16.43 4.38
C PRO A 209 37.70 -16.22 3.40
N ALA A 210 37.91 -16.10 2.07
CA ALA A 210 38.24 -17.11 1.06
C ALA A 210 37.04 -18.02 0.68
N ALA A 211 36.69 -17.95 -0.61
CA ALA A 211 35.52 -18.46 -1.30
C ALA A 211 35.43 -20.00 -1.41
N GLU A 212 34.20 -20.52 -1.60
CA GLU A 212 33.86 -21.43 -2.70
C GLU A 212 32.34 -21.61 -2.85
N GLU A 213 31.88 -21.39 -4.08
CA GLU A 213 30.60 -21.80 -4.69
C GLU A 213 30.70 -23.28 -5.15
N PRO A 214 29.60 -24.05 -5.35
CA PRO A 214 28.83 -23.86 -6.59
C PRO A 214 27.32 -24.22 -6.60
N ALA A 215 26.65 -23.53 -7.54
CA ALA A 215 25.62 -24.00 -8.48
C ALA A 215 24.33 -24.65 -7.96
N ALA A 216 23.23 -23.90 -8.08
CA ALA A 216 21.90 -24.44 -8.32
C ALA A 216 21.41 -23.96 -9.70
N GLU A 217 20.93 -24.92 -10.50
CA GLU A 217 20.40 -24.72 -11.84
C GLU A 217 19.04 -24.03 -11.74
N ASP A 218 18.94 -22.82 -12.29
CA ASP A 218 17.68 -22.08 -12.41
C ASP A 218 16.90 -22.62 -13.62
N GLU A 219 15.78 -23.28 -13.36
CA GLU A 219 14.77 -23.56 -14.37
C GLU A 219 14.08 -22.22 -14.71
N THR A 220 14.51 -21.62 -15.81
CA THR A 220 13.87 -20.45 -16.39
C THR A 220 12.46 -20.82 -16.86
N PHE A 221 11.44 -20.36 -16.16
CA PHE A 221 10.06 -20.35 -16.68
C PHE A 221 9.99 -19.37 -17.84
N SER A 222 9.62 -19.86 -19.03
CA SER A 222 9.59 -19.07 -20.26
C SER A 222 8.32 -18.21 -20.32
N VAL A 223 8.45 -17.00 -20.85
CA VAL A 223 7.36 -16.06 -21.19
C VAL A 223 6.27 -16.70 -22.08
N GLU A 224 6.59 -17.83 -22.71
CA GLU A 224 5.67 -18.60 -23.55
C GLU A 224 4.55 -19.29 -22.75
N ASP A 225 4.76 -19.65 -21.48
CA ASP A 225 3.71 -20.23 -20.63
C ASP A 225 2.67 -19.17 -20.20
N GLU A 226 3.08 -17.90 -20.06
CA GLU A 226 2.21 -16.78 -19.67
C GLU A 226 1.26 -16.38 -20.81
N VAL A 227 1.72 -16.46 -22.06
CA VAL A 227 0.88 -16.18 -23.25
C VAL A 227 -0.14 -17.30 -23.47
N ALA A 228 0.21 -18.56 -23.14
CA ALA A 228 -0.69 -19.70 -23.29
C ALA A 228 -1.87 -19.65 -22.30
N GLU A 229 -1.65 -19.20 -21.06
CA GLU A 229 -2.71 -19.08 -20.06
C GLU A 229 -3.69 -17.94 -20.39
N ILE A 230 -3.19 -16.81 -20.90
CA ILE A 230 -4.02 -15.66 -21.31
C ILE A 230 -4.87 -15.99 -22.57
N LEU A 231 -4.29 -16.72 -23.53
CA LEU A 231 -5.03 -17.11 -24.75
C LEU A 231 -6.10 -18.17 -24.49
N ALA A 232 -5.93 -19.03 -23.48
CA ALA A 232 -6.90 -20.04 -23.10
C ALA A 232 -8.21 -19.45 -22.51
N GLU A 233 -8.18 -18.24 -21.95
CA GLU A 233 -9.38 -17.56 -21.43
C GLU A 233 -10.13 -16.72 -22.49
N ILE A 234 -9.50 -16.38 -23.62
CA ILE A 234 -10.12 -15.55 -24.68
C ILE A 234 -10.91 -16.41 -25.69
N ASP A 235 -10.54 -17.68 -25.89
CA ASP A 235 -11.17 -18.58 -26.87
C ASP A 235 -12.39 -19.35 -26.32
N ALA A 236 -12.87 -18.99 -25.13
CA ALA A 236 -14.16 -19.46 -24.61
C ALA A 236 -15.29 -18.73 -25.36
N GLU A 237 -15.68 -19.25 -26.52
CA GLU A 237 -16.83 -18.77 -27.31
C GLU A 237 -18.08 -18.63 -26.42
N PRO A 238 -18.81 -17.50 -26.48
CA PRO A 238 -20.11 -17.39 -25.84
C PRO A 238 -21.12 -18.31 -26.55
N GLU A 239 -21.73 -19.22 -25.78
CA GLU A 239 -22.86 -20.06 -26.20
C GLU A 239 -23.94 -19.20 -26.90
N PRO A 240 -24.45 -19.62 -28.08
CA PRO A 240 -25.44 -18.83 -28.80
C PRO A 240 -26.77 -18.83 -28.02
N ALA A 241 -27.26 -17.64 -27.71
CA ALA A 241 -28.61 -17.45 -27.20
C ALA A 241 -29.63 -17.88 -28.27
N ASP A 242 -30.41 -18.92 -27.96
CA ASP A 242 -31.55 -19.40 -28.74
C ASP A 242 -32.70 -18.39 -28.65
N ASP A 243 -32.62 -17.32 -29.44
CA ASP A 243 -33.67 -16.29 -29.56
C ASP A 243 -34.68 -16.72 -30.64
N LYS A 244 -35.77 -17.36 -30.20
CA LYS A 244 -36.92 -17.64 -31.05
C LYS A 244 -37.74 -16.36 -31.23
N PRO A 245 -37.98 -15.89 -32.47
CA PRO A 245 -38.85 -14.74 -32.68
C PRO A 245 -40.32 -15.18 -32.54
N GLU A 246 -40.98 -14.75 -31.47
CA GLU A 246 -42.45 -14.73 -31.41
C GLU A 246 -42.97 -13.64 -32.34
N SER A 247 -43.80 -14.04 -33.29
CA SER A 247 -44.39 -13.19 -34.32
C SER A 247 -45.47 -12.28 -33.71
N PRO A 248 -45.56 -10.98 -34.03
CA PRO A 248 -46.72 -10.20 -33.65
C PRO A 248 -47.86 -10.50 -34.64
N ALA A 249 -48.98 -10.97 -34.11
CA ALA A 249 -50.23 -11.08 -34.84
C ALA A 249 -50.71 -9.67 -35.22
N VAL A 250 -50.82 -9.43 -36.52
CA VAL A 250 -51.57 -8.30 -37.08
C VAL A 250 -53.04 -8.67 -37.07
N SER A 251 -53.86 -7.84 -36.41
CA SER A 251 -55.28 -7.72 -36.73
C SER A 251 -55.61 -6.23 -36.75
N ASP A 252 -55.64 -5.69 -37.95
CA ASP A 252 -56.42 -4.51 -38.30
C ASP A 252 -57.90 -4.81 -38.02
N GLU A 253 -58.59 -3.88 -37.37
CA GLU A 253 -59.96 -3.52 -37.74
C GLU A 253 -60.27 -2.12 -37.17
N ASP A 254 -60.53 -1.23 -38.13
CA ASP A 254 -61.14 0.10 -38.06
C ASP A 254 -62.39 0.12 -37.14
N GLU A 255 -62.88 1.24 -36.59
CA GLU A 255 -63.39 2.41 -37.30
C GLU A 255 -63.94 3.43 -36.26
N ASP A 256 -63.87 4.71 -36.63
CA ASP A 256 -64.78 5.80 -36.28
C ASP A 256 -64.83 6.44 -34.87
N GLY A 257 -64.64 7.77 -34.86
CA GLY A 257 -64.99 8.61 -33.71
C GLY A 257 -64.46 10.04 -33.71
N GLU A 258 -64.50 10.73 -34.85
CA GLU A 258 -64.78 12.17 -35.02
C GLU A 258 -64.72 13.11 -33.79
N ALA A 259 -63.81 14.10 -33.85
CA ALA A 259 -64.03 15.54 -33.59
C ALA A 259 -62.93 16.25 -32.75
N ARG A 260 -62.17 17.08 -33.46
CA ARG A 260 -61.43 18.29 -33.01
C ARG A 260 -62.39 19.35 -32.41
N PRO A 261 -61.92 20.53 -31.92
CA PRO A 261 -60.60 20.93 -31.40
C PRO A 261 -60.67 21.85 -30.16
N ASP A 262 -59.47 22.31 -29.74
CA ASP A 262 -59.17 23.68 -29.27
C ASP A 262 -59.42 24.07 -27.80
N GLY A 263 -58.39 24.64 -27.19
CA GLY A 263 -58.45 25.18 -25.82
C GLY A 263 -57.08 25.50 -25.25
N ALA A 264 -56.56 26.66 -25.64
CA ALA A 264 -55.28 27.22 -25.24
C ALA A 264 -55.25 27.82 -23.80
N LEU A 265 -54.03 28.16 -23.36
CA LEU A 265 -53.66 29.11 -22.28
C LEU A 265 -53.86 28.55 -20.84
N PHE A 266 -52.91 28.58 -19.92
CA PHE A 266 -51.84 29.53 -19.57
C PHE A 266 -50.62 28.79 -19.01
#